data_AF-A0A853EM19-F1
#
_entry.id   AF-A0A853EM19-F1
#
_cell.length_a   1.000
_cell.length_b   1.000
_cell.length_c   1.000
_cell.angle_alpha   90.00
_cell.angle_beta   90.00
_cell.angle_gamma   90.00
#
_symmetry.space_group_name_H-M   'P 1'
#
loop_
_entity.id
_entity.type
_entity.pdbx_description
1 polymer ?
#
loop_
_entity_poly.entity_id
_entity_poly.type
_entity_poly.pdbx_seq_one_letter_code
_entity_poly.pdbx_strand_id
1 'polypeptide(L)'
;MTTKNTSPSSAGALAAQAGARPLSPLRAIAREAALILSGTAAIALIGQLAIPLPFTPVPITLGTFAALAVGVVLGSRRGAAASLLLAALAAAGAPVLAGWTSGVGATFGYVLGYALIAGIAGRAARLWTSSAEASPLHRTLVAFAVMLVASSIVFVPGVIWLKLATGMSWDSALGLGLVPFLVGDVIKAMAATSLLPFRGRLH
;
A
#
# COMPACT_ATOMS: atom_id res chain seq x y z
N MET A 1 -37.78 35.29 33.76
CA MET A 1 -36.57 34.95 32.97
C MET A 1 -37.01 33.95 31.90
N THR A 2 -37.45 34.45 30.74
CA THR A 2 -38.05 33.67 29.64
C THR A 2 -36.97 33.12 28.72
N THR A 3 -36.89 31.80 28.61
CA THR A 3 -35.97 31.09 27.71
C THR A 3 -36.49 31.19 26.27
N LYS A 4 -35.74 31.85 25.38
CA LYS A 4 -36.07 31.96 23.96
C LYS A 4 -35.62 30.68 23.26
N ASN A 5 -36.55 29.76 23.05
CA ASN A 5 -36.32 28.53 22.31
C ASN A 5 -36.29 28.85 20.80
N THR A 6 -35.11 29.03 20.22
CA THR A 6 -34.95 29.24 18.77
C THR A 6 -34.78 27.90 18.07
N SER A 7 -35.86 27.37 17.53
CA SER A 7 -35.80 26.23 16.60
C SER A 7 -34.93 26.61 15.38
N PRO A 8 -34.02 25.72 14.92
CA PRO A 8 -33.22 26.00 13.73
C PRO A 8 -34.13 26.23 12.51
N SER A 9 -33.80 27.25 11.70
CA SER A 9 -34.58 27.58 10.50
C SER A 9 -34.59 26.40 9.52
N SER A 10 -35.74 26.13 8.91
CA SER A 10 -35.92 25.09 7.89
C SER A 10 -34.92 25.21 6.73
N ALA A 11 -34.47 26.43 6.42
CA ALA A 11 -33.43 26.71 5.45
C ALA A 11 -32.05 26.15 5.84
N GLY A 12 -31.68 26.20 7.13
CA GLY A 12 -30.45 25.59 7.63
C GLY A 12 -30.47 24.07 7.58
N ALA A 13 -31.63 23.45 7.83
CA ALA A 13 -31.82 22.01 7.71
C ALA A 13 -31.79 21.52 6.25
N LEU A 14 -32.33 22.30 5.30
CA LEU A 14 -32.29 21.99 3.87
C LEU A 14 -30.88 22.16 3.26
N ALA A 15 -30.13 23.18 3.69
CA ALA A 15 -28.73 23.36 3.31
C ALA A 15 -27.82 22.25 3.85
N ALA A 16 -28.06 21.79 5.08
CA ALA A 16 -27.36 20.66 5.66
C ALA A 16 -27.68 19.33 4.95
N GLN A 17 -28.93 19.14 4.49
CA GLN A 17 -29.33 17.96 3.71
C GLN A 17 -28.81 17.99 2.26
N ALA A 18 -28.58 19.17 1.68
CA ALA A 18 -28.04 19.31 0.32
C ALA A 18 -26.58 18.81 0.20
N GLY A 19 -25.78 18.92 1.26
CA GLY A 19 -24.40 18.41 1.30
C GLY A 19 -24.29 16.90 1.52
N ALA A 20 -25.37 16.23 1.92
CA ALA A 20 -25.40 14.83 2.33
C ALA A 20 -26.22 13.93 1.38
N ARG A 21 -26.32 14.28 0.09
CA ARG A 21 -26.92 13.36 -0.89
C ARG A 21 -25.99 12.16 -1.08
N PRO A 22 -26.40 10.93 -0.72
CA PRO A 22 -25.61 9.74 -1.02
C PRO A 22 -25.33 9.73 -2.52
N LEU A 23 -24.06 9.60 -2.90
CA LEU A 23 -23.68 9.44 -4.30
C LEU A 23 -24.55 8.34 -4.90
N SER A 24 -25.10 8.56 -6.10
CA SER A 24 -25.80 7.50 -6.83
C SER A 24 -24.90 6.25 -6.86
N PRO A 25 -25.42 5.02 -6.70
CA PRO A 25 -24.60 3.80 -6.59
C PRO A 25 -23.49 3.69 -7.65
N LEU A 26 -23.78 4.12 -8.88
CA LEU A 26 -22.83 4.18 -10.00
C LEU A 26 -21.62 5.08 -9.73
N ARG A 27 -21.81 6.25 -9.12
CA ARG A 27 -20.74 7.19 -8.76
C ARG A 27 -19.86 6.62 -7.65
N ALA A 28 -20.43 5.90 -6.70
CA ALA A 28 -19.66 5.25 -5.63
C ALA A 28 -18.77 4.13 -6.20
N ILE A 29 -19.31 3.30 -7.10
CA ILE A 29 -18.55 2.26 -7.79
C ILE A 29 -17.43 2.87 -8.64
N ALA A 30 -17.75 3.88 -9.46
CA ALA A 30 -16.77 4.56 -10.30
C ALA A 30 -15.63 5.17 -9.47
N ARG A 31 -15.94 5.76 -8.31
CA ARG A 31 -14.94 6.30 -7.39
C ARG A 31 -14.04 5.21 -6.81
N GLU A 32 -14.60 4.09 -6.34
CA GLU A 32 -13.79 2.98 -5.81
C GLU A 32 -12.89 2.37 -6.89
N ALA A 33 -13.42 2.17 -8.11
CA ALA A 33 -12.64 1.70 -9.25
C ALA A 33 -11.51 2.67 -9.59
N ALA A 34 -11.79 3.98 -9.68
CA ALA A 34 -10.78 5.00 -9.96
C ALA A 34 -9.65 5.01 -8.92
N LEU A 35 -9.99 4.87 -7.62
CA LEU A 35 -9.00 4.82 -6.56
C LEU A 35 -8.12 3.57 -6.66
N ILE A 36 -8.71 2.40 -6.91
CA ILE A 36 -7.94 1.15 -7.08
C ILE A 36 -7.03 1.27 -8.30
N LEU A 37 -7.55 1.73 -9.44
CA LEU A 37 -6.77 1.94 -10.66
C LEU A 37 -5.62 2.93 -10.45
N SER A 38 -5.85 4.04 -9.75
CA SER A 38 -4.78 4.98 -9.42
C SER A 38 -3.72 4.37 -8.51
N GLY A 39 -4.12 3.53 -7.55
CA GLY A 39 -3.20 2.81 -6.68
C GLY A 39 -2.35 1.82 -7.48
N THR A 40 -2.97 1.05 -8.38
CA THR A 40 -2.28 0.10 -9.25
C THR A 40 -1.29 0.82 -10.17
N ALA A 41 -1.70 1.93 -10.78
CA ALA A 41 -0.83 2.75 -11.61
C ALA A 41 0.34 3.31 -10.80
N ALA A 42 0.11 3.80 -9.57
CA ALA A 42 1.18 4.28 -8.70
C ALA A 42 2.19 3.18 -8.36
N ILE A 43 1.73 1.96 -8.03
CA ILE A 43 2.64 0.83 -7.75
C ILE A 43 3.43 0.47 -9.00
N ALA A 44 2.78 0.37 -10.17
CA ALA A 44 3.45 0.03 -11.43
C ALA A 44 4.53 1.06 -11.80
N LEU A 45 4.21 2.35 -11.72
CA LEU A 45 5.11 3.45 -12.10
C LEU A 45 6.28 3.60 -11.14
N ILE A 46 6.02 3.62 -9.82
CA ILE A 46 7.08 3.72 -8.81
C ILE A 46 7.94 2.45 -8.83
N GLY A 47 7.33 1.28 -9.06
CA GLY A 47 8.02 0.00 -9.17
C GLY A 47 9.01 -0.10 -10.34
N GLN A 48 8.94 0.79 -11.34
CA GLN A 48 9.93 0.86 -12.42
C GLN A 48 11.30 1.35 -11.93
N LEU A 49 11.36 2.05 -10.80
CA LEU A 49 12.62 2.46 -10.19
C LEU A 49 13.29 1.21 -9.62
N ALA A 50 14.17 0.63 -10.44
CA ALA A 50 14.79 -0.66 -10.22
C ALA A 50 16.29 -0.63 -10.51
N ILE A 51 17.06 -1.32 -9.68
CA ILE A 51 18.49 -1.56 -9.85
C ILE A 51 18.66 -3.09 -10.00
N PRO A 52 18.99 -3.58 -11.20
CA PRO A 52 19.26 -5.00 -11.40
C PRO A 52 20.52 -5.40 -10.63
N LEU A 53 20.51 -6.61 -10.08
CA LEU A 53 21.67 -7.19 -9.40
C LEU A 53 22.19 -8.35 -10.24
N PRO A 54 23.49 -8.38 -10.63
CA PRO A 54 24.00 -9.38 -11.56
C PRO A 54 24.04 -10.81 -10.98
N PHE A 55 23.91 -10.96 -9.65
CA PHE A 55 24.02 -12.23 -8.94
C PHE A 55 22.68 -12.81 -8.47
N THR A 56 21.55 -12.12 -8.68
CA THR A 56 20.21 -12.60 -8.30
C THR A 56 19.18 -12.24 -9.37
N PRO A 57 18.18 -13.10 -9.65
CA PRO A 57 17.11 -12.78 -10.60
C PRO A 57 16.12 -11.72 -10.07
N VAL A 58 16.26 -11.30 -8.81
CA VAL A 58 15.38 -10.32 -8.17
C VAL A 58 16.05 -8.94 -8.16
N PRO A 59 15.54 -7.95 -8.90
CA PRO A 59 16.08 -6.59 -8.85
C PRO A 59 15.68 -5.89 -7.56
N ILE A 60 16.50 -4.94 -7.10
CA ILE A 60 16.09 -4.01 -6.03
C ILE A 60 15.12 -3.01 -6.66
N THR A 61 13.88 -2.95 -6.19
CA THR A 61 12.87 -2.02 -6.72
C THR A 61 12.27 -1.15 -5.62
N LEU A 62 11.60 -0.06 -6.02
CA LEU A 62 10.72 0.70 -5.13
C LEU A 62 9.29 0.13 -5.05
N GLY A 63 9.01 -1.06 -5.62
CA GLY A 63 7.67 -1.66 -5.61
C GLY A 63 7.14 -1.93 -4.20
N THR A 64 7.99 -2.44 -3.28
CA THR A 64 7.61 -2.66 -1.87
C THR A 64 7.23 -1.35 -1.17
N PHE A 65 8.00 -0.27 -1.42
CA PHE A 65 7.67 1.06 -0.91
C PHE A 65 6.35 1.57 -1.49
N ALA A 66 6.15 1.42 -2.80
CA ALA A 66 4.95 1.87 -3.47
C ALA A 66 3.68 1.20 -2.91
N ALA A 67 3.74 -0.10 -2.65
CA ALA A 67 2.65 -0.85 -2.04
C ALA A 67 2.37 -0.40 -0.59
N LEU A 68 3.40 -0.17 0.23
CA LEU A 68 3.25 0.40 1.57
C LEU A 68 2.60 1.79 1.49
N ALA A 69 3.11 2.68 0.62
CA ALA A 69 2.63 4.04 0.43
C ALA A 69 1.16 4.05 -0.04
N VAL A 70 0.80 3.23 -1.02
CA VAL A 70 -0.58 3.08 -1.48
C VAL A 70 -1.49 2.55 -0.37
N GLY A 71 -1.02 1.62 0.46
CA GLY A 71 -1.72 1.19 1.67
C GLY A 71 -1.95 2.33 2.66
N VAL A 72 -0.93 3.15 2.92
CA VAL A 72 -1.01 4.35 3.77
C VAL A 72 -2.04 5.34 3.23
N VAL A 73 -1.99 5.66 1.94
CA VAL A 73 -2.82 6.72 1.33
C VAL A 73 -4.26 6.26 1.09
N LEU A 74 -4.46 5.09 0.47
CA LEU A 74 -5.79 4.61 0.07
C LEU A 74 -6.48 3.74 1.12
N GLY A 75 -5.74 3.29 2.13
CA GLY A 75 -6.19 2.37 3.17
C GLY A 75 -6.07 0.89 2.78
N SER A 76 -6.30 0.01 3.76
CA SER A 76 -5.99 -1.43 3.64
C SER A 76 -6.70 -2.11 2.48
N ARG A 77 -8.02 -1.90 2.34
CA ARG A 77 -8.82 -2.61 1.34
C ARG A 77 -8.44 -2.20 -0.08
N ARG A 78 -8.34 -0.89 -0.32
CA ARG A 78 -8.01 -0.34 -1.65
C ARG A 78 -6.56 -0.60 -2.03
N GLY A 79 -5.63 -0.50 -1.07
CA GLY A 79 -4.22 -0.81 -1.33
C GLY A 79 -4.00 -2.28 -1.64
N ALA A 80 -4.62 -3.20 -0.89
CA ALA A 80 -4.56 -4.63 -1.20
C ALA A 80 -5.18 -4.94 -2.57
N ALA A 81 -6.35 -4.35 -2.88
CA ALA A 81 -6.99 -4.52 -4.19
C ALA A 81 -6.13 -3.97 -5.34
N ALA A 82 -5.47 -2.83 -5.15
CA ALA A 82 -4.56 -2.25 -6.13
C ALA A 82 -3.35 -3.16 -6.43
N SER A 83 -2.74 -3.74 -5.38
CA SER A 83 -1.64 -4.70 -5.51
C SER A 83 -2.08 -5.99 -6.18
N LEU A 84 -3.27 -6.52 -5.85
CA LEU A 84 -3.81 -7.71 -6.51
C LEU A 84 -4.14 -7.46 -7.98
N LEU A 85 -4.68 -6.29 -8.31
CA LEU A 85 -4.91 -5.91 -9.70
C LEU A 85 -3.60 -5.80 -10.47
N LEU A 86 -2.54 -5.25 -9.88
CA LEU A 86 -1.20 -5.24 -10.48
C LEU A 86 -0.72 -6.68 -10.80
N ALA A 87 -0.84 -7.59 -9.83
CA ALA A 87 -0.47 -8.99 -10.02
C ALA A 87 -1.30 -9.67 -11.12
N ALA A 88 -2.61 -9.42 -11.16
CA ALA A 88 -3.49 -9.96 -12.19
C ALA A 88 -3.14 -9.42 -13.59
N LEU A 89 -2.86 -8.12 -13.71
CA LEU A 89 -2.42 -7.51 -14.97
C LEU A 89 -1.10 -8.11 -15.45
N ALA A 90 -0.11 -8.25 -14.56
CA ALA A 90 1.15 -8.89 -14.89
C ALA A 90 0.94 -10.34 -15.36
N ALA A 91 0.13 -11.13 -14.63
CA ALA A 91 -0.19 -12.51 -15.00
C ALA A 91 -0.93 -12.60 -16.35
N ALA A 92 -1.76 -11.62 -16.68
CA ALA A 92 -2.44 -11.51 -17.98
C ALA A 92 -1.54 -11.00 -19.12
N GLY A 93 -0.27 -10.72 -18.85
CA GLY A 93 0.73 -10.30 -19.86
C GLY A 93 0.87 -8.78 -20.03
N ALA A 94 0.23 -7.96 -19.19
CA ALA A 94 0.44 -6.51 -19.25
C ALA A 94 1.83 -6.13 -18.70
N PRO A 95 2.58 -5.24 -19.37
CA PRO A 95 3.92 -4.84 -18.98
C PRO A 95 3.88 -3.85 -17.81
N VAL A 96 3.66 -4.35 -16.59
CA VAL A 96 3.48 -3.51 -15.39
C VAL A 96 4.55 -3.74 -14.32
N LEU A 97 5.40 -4.76 -14.49
CA LEU A 97 6.49 -5.08 -13.58
C LEU A 97 7.75 -4.29 -13.96
N ALA A 98 8.77 -4.33 -13.10
CA ALA A 98 10.02 -3.60 -13.29
C ALA A 98 10.66 -3.89 -14.66
N GLY A 99 11.15 -2.85 -15.33
CA GLY A 99 11.67 -2.93 -16.69
C GLY A 99 10.57 -3.14 -17.74
N TRP A 100 9.34 -2.72 -17.42
CA TRP A 100 8.14 -2.93 -18.26
C TRP A 100 7.94 -4.41 -18.65
N THR A 101 8.27 -5.31 -17.74
CA THR A 101 8.09 -6.75 -17.92
C THR A 101 6.71 -7.21 -17.46
N SER A 102 6.34 -8.44 -17.81
CA SER A 102 5.06 -9.07 -17.47
C SER A 102 5.24 -10.54 -17.11
N GLY A 103 4.15 -11.18 -16.70
CA GLY A 103 4.07 -12.62 -16.48
C GLY A 103 4.35 -13.06 -15.05
N VAL A 104 4.33 -14.38 -14.88
CA VAL A 104 4.45 -15.08 -13.60
C VAL A 104 5.89 -15.62 -13.46
N GLY A 105 6.84 -14.69 -13.39
CA GLY A 105 8.29 -14.98 -13.33
C GLY A 105 8.85 -15.13 -11.92
N ALA A 106 10.18 -15.14 -11.78
CA ALA A 106 10.88 -15.36 -10.50
C ALA A 106 10.50 -14.39 -9.37
N THR A 107 10.06 -13.17 -9.70
CA THR A 107 9.71 -12.12 -8.74
C THR A 107 8.22 -12.08 -8.39
N PHE A 108 7.38 -12.92 -9.01
CA PHE A 108 5.93 -12.80 -8.91
C PHE A 108 5.39 -12.96 -7.48
N GLY A 109 6.02 -13.82 -6.66
CA GLY A 109 5.66 -13.95 -5.24
C GLY A 109 5.80 -12.67 -4.42
N TYR A 110 6.78 -11.81 -4.75
CA TYR A 110 6.93 -10.50 -4.08
C TYR A 110 5.78 -9.57 -4.46
N VAL A 111 5.34 -9.61 -5.73
CA VAL A 111 4.19 -8.86 -6.22
C VAL A 111 2.90 -9.29 -5.53
N LEU A 112 2.71 -10.59 -5.30
CA LEU A 112 1.59 -11.09 -4.48
C LEU A 112 1.69 -10.59 -3.03
N GLY A 113 2.91 -10.55 -2.48
CA GLY A 113 3.18 -9.99 -1.15
C GLY A 113 2.79 -8.52 -1.01
N TYR A 114 2.79 -7.73 -2.09
CA TYR A 114 2.37 -6.32 -2.05
C TYR A 114 0.94 -6.12 -1.53
N ALA A 115 0.05 -7.10 -1.72
CA ALA A 115 -1.31 -7.02 -1.19
C ALA A 115 -1.33 -7.09 0.35
N LEU A 116 -0.52 -7.99 0.93
CA LEU A 116 -0.39 -8.16 2.37
C LEU A 116 0.18 -6.90 3.03
N ILE A 117 1.30 -6.40 2.49
CA ILE A 117 1.99 -5.26 3.09
C ILE A 117 1.18 -3.97 2.95
N ALA A 118 0.47 -3.76 1.83
CA ALA A 118 -0.44 -2.62 1.66
C ALA A 118 -1.61 -2.69 2.65
N GLY A 119 -2.14 -3.90 2.90
CA GLY A 119 -3.16 -4.16 3.90
C GLY A 119 -2.71 -3.76 5.30
N ILE A 120 -1.51 -4.20 5.71
CA ILE A 120 -0.91 -3.90 7.02
C ILE A 120 -0.61 -2.40 7.14
N ALA A 121 0.05 -1.80 6.15
CA ALA A 121 0.39 -0.38 6.12
C ALA A 121 -0.86 0.51 6.26
N GLY A 122 -1.93 0.17 5.55
CA GLY A 122 -3.19 0.90 5.66
C GLY A 122 -3.85 0.79 7.02
N ARG A 123 -3.63 -0.31 7.76
CA ARG A 123 -4.15 -0.50 9.13
C ARG A 123 -3.26 0.24 10.14
N ALA A 124 -1.95 0.14 9.98
CA ALA A 124 -0.98 0.91 10.76
C ALA A 124 -1.27 2.42 10.66
N ALA A 125 -1.55 2.92 9.45
CA ALA A 125 -1.88 4.32 9.25
C ALA A 125 -3.21 4.74 9.92
N ARG A 126 -4.22 3.87 9.96
CA ARG A 126 -5.47 4.14 10.72
C ARG A 126 -5.23 4.18 12.23
N LEU A 127 -4.42 3.26 12.74
CA LEU A 127 -4.05 3.25 14.16
C LEU A 127 -3.24 4.50 14.51
N TRP A 128 -2.27 4.86 13.67
CA TRP A 128 -1.47 6.06 13.83
C TRP A 128 -2.36 7.30 13.95
N THR A 129 -3.38 7.48 13.11
CA THR A 129 -4.29 8.65 13.20
C THR A 129 -5.23 8.60 14.40
N SER A 130 -5.63 7.42 14.87
CA SER A 130 -6.63 7.25 15.93
C SER A 130 -6.05 7.36 17.35
N SER A 131 -4.74 7.21 17.51
CA SER A 131 -4.05 7.29 18.80
C SER A 131 -3.79 8.74 19.24
N ALA A 132 -4.84 9.53 19.48
CA ALA A 132 -4.71 10.95 19.87
C ALA A 132 -4.00 11.15 21.23
N GLU A 133 -4.17 10.20 22.16
CA GLU A 133 -3.62 10.23 23.52
C GLU A 133 -2.10 9.97 23.60
N ALA A 134 -1.49 9.43 22.54
CA ALA A 134 -0.07 9.08 22.53
C ALA A 134 0.80 10.20 21.95
N SER A 135 2.04 10.33 22.44
CA SER A 135 2.98 11.33 21.91
C SER A 135 3.25 11.11 20.41
N PRO A 136 3.45 12.18 19.62
CA PRO A 136 3.72 12.07 18.17
C PRO A 136 4.94 11.20 17.85
N LEU A 137 5.98 11.27 18.70
CA LEU A 137 7.18 10.45 18.56
C LEU A 137 6.86 8.97 18.76
N HIS A 138 6.16 8.60 19.84
CA HIS A 138 5.81 7.21 20.11
C HIS A 138 4.98 6.59 18.99
N ARG A 139 3.95 7.30 18.52
CA ARG A 139 3.10 6.85 17.39
C ARG A 139 3.93 6.59 16.13
N THR A 140 4.85 7.50 15.82
CA THR A 140 5.71 7.40 14.63
C THR A 140 6.69 6.23 14.74
N LEU A 141 7.30 6.00 15.91
CA LEU A 141 8.18 4.86 16.15
C LEU A 141 7.44 3.52 16.04
N VAL A 142 6.23 3.42 16.62
CA VAL A 142 5.40 2.22 16.49
C VAL A 142 5.00 1.99 15.03
N ALA A 143 4.58 3.04 14.33
CA ALA A 143 4.24 2.91 12.92
C ALA A 143 5.44 2.49 12.06
N PHE A 144 6.63 3.05 12.31
CA PHE A 144 7.86 2.61 11.65
C PHE A 144 8.16 1.13 11.89
N ALA A 145 8.08 0.67 13.13
CA ALA A 145 8.27 -0.73 13.47
C ALA A 145 7.27 -1.64 12.73
N VAL A 146 5.99 -1.23 12.67
CA VAL A 146 4.97 -1.97 11.92
C VAL A 146 5.24 -1.95 10.41
N MET A 147 5.69 -0.82 9.83
CA MET A 147 6.05 -0.73 8.42
C MET A 147 7.26 -1.60 8.09
N LEU A 148 8.25 -1.68 8.98
CA LEU A 148 9.42 -2.53 8.82
C LEU A 148 9.03 -4.02 8.85
N VAL A 149 8.23 -4.42 9.84
CA VAL A 149 7.69 -5.79 9.92
C VAL A 149 6.83 -6.10 8.68
N ALA A 150 5.98 -5.15 8.25
CA ALA A 150 5.18 -5.31 7.04
C ALA A 150 6.07 -5.51 5.82
N SER A 151 7.12 -4.69 5.64
CA SER A 151 8.07 -4.85 4.54
C SER A 151 8.69 -6.25 4.54
N SER A 152 9.14 -6.74 5.70
CA SER A 152 9.72 -8.08 5.82
C SER A 152 8.75 -9.22 5.48
N ILE A 153 7.44 -9.04 5.68
CA ILE A 153 6.43 -10.06 5.33
C ILE A 153 6.40 -10.31 3.81
N VAL A 154 6.84 -9.36 2.99
CA VAL A 154 6.90 -9.55 1.52
C VAL A 154 7.80 -10.71 1.12
N PHE A 155 8.84 -11.00 1.92
CA PHE A 155 9.78 -12.10 1.66
C PHE A 155 9.14 -13.47 1.83
N VAL A 156 8.04 -13.59 2.58
CA VAL A 156 7.38 -14.89 2.79
C VAL A 156 6.85 -15.44 1.46
N PRO A 157 5.89 -14.80 0.76
CA PRO A 157 5.48 -15.28 -0.55
C PRO A 157 6.60 -15.10 -1.61
N GLY A 158 7.45 -14.07 -1.46
CA GLY A 158 8.54 -13.79 -2.40
C GLY A 158 9.58 -14.91 -2.50
N VAL A 159 10.17 -15.31 -1.38
CA VAL A 159 11.23 -16.33 -1.34
C VAL A 159 10.66 -17.73 -1.62
N ILE A 160 9.46 -18.03 -1.09
CA ILE A 160 8.77 -19.31 -1.39
C ILE A 160 8.58 -19.43 -2.90
N TRP A 161 8.04 -18.39 -3.56
CA TRP A 161 7.84 -18.41 -5.00
C TRP A 161 9.15 -18.43 -5.77
N LEU A 162 10.15 -17.63 -5.37
CA LEU A 162 11.46 -17.59 -6.02
C LEU A 162 12.08 -18.99 -6.09
N LYS A 163 12.02 -19.72 -4.97
CA LYS A 163 12.45 -21.11 -4.92
C LYS A 163 11.70 -21.97 -5.94
N LEU A 164 10.37 -21.90 -5.96
CA LEU A 164 9.53 -22.72 -6.84
C LEU A 164 9.78 -22.39 -8.33
N ALA A 165 9.94 -21.11 -8.66
CA ALA A 165 10.10 -20.65 -10.04
C ALA A 165 11.49 -20.91 -10.62
N THR A 166 12.52 -21.04 -9.78
CA THR A 166 13.93 -21.21 -10.22
C THR A 166 14.50 -22.59 -9.93
N GLY A 167 13.86 -23.36 -9.04
CA GLY A 167 14.35 -24.67 -8.61
C GLY A 167 15.56 -24.64 -7.66
N MET A 168 16.00 -23.46 -7.20
CA MET A 168 17.18 -23.34 -6.35
C MET A 168 17.01 -23.93 -4.93
N SER A 169 18.11 -24.14 -4.22
CA SER A 169 18.11 -24.57 -2.82
C SER A 169 17.51 -23.49 -1.90
N TRP A 170 17.10 -23.88 -0.69
CA TRP A 170 16.59 -22.91 0.28
C TRP A 170 17.64 -21.88 0.69
N ASP A 171 18.88 -22.30 0.87
CA ASP A 171 19.99 -21.41 1.22
C ASP A 171 20.21 -20.35 0.14
N SER A 172 20.19 -20.76 -1.13
CA SER A 172 20.28 -19.82 -2.25
C SER A 172 19.06 -18.89 -2.33
N ALA A 173 17.84 -19.41 -2.16
CA ALA A 173 16.62 -18.60 -2.22
C ALA A 173 16.60 -17.53 -1.11
N LEU A 174 17.01 -17.87 0.11
CA LEU A 174 17.11 -16.93 1.22
C LEU A 174 18.26 -15.95 1.00
N GLY A 175 19.45 -16.44 0.63
CA GLY A 175 20.62 -15.61 0.40
C GLY A 175 20.46 -14.61 -0.73
N LEU A 176 19.78 -14.98 -1.82
CA LEU A 176 19.62 -14.14 -3.01
C LEU A 176 18.30 -13.37 -3.05
N GLY A 177 17.28 -13.86 -2.35
CA GLY A 177 15.91 -13.30 -2.36
C GLY A 177 15.56 -12.44 -1.15
N LEU A 178 16.33 -12.51 -0.06
CA LEU A 178 16.04 -11.76 1.18
C LEU A 178 17.20 -10.84 1.57
N VAL A 179 18.41 -11.40 1.72
CA VAL A 179 19.55 -10.68 2.32
C VAL A 179 19.89 -9.35 1.63
N PRO A 180 19.94 -9.24 0.28
CA PRO A 180 20.31 -7.99 -0.40
C PRO A 180 19.31 -6.85 -0.17
N PHE A 181 18.08 -7.17 0.24
CA PHE A 181 16.97 -6.22 0.29
C PHE A 181 16.74 -5.63 1.69
N LEU A 182 17.31 -6.24 2.75
CA LEU A 182 17.05 -5.84 4.14
C LEU A 182 17.40 -4.38 4.43
N VAL A 183 18.58 -3.93 3.99
CA VAL A 183 19.00 -2.52 4.17
C VAL A 183 18.04 -1.58 3.45
N GLY A 184 17.68 -1.93 2.22
CA GLY A 184 16.72 -1.16 1.44
C GLY A 184 15.35 -1.12 2.09
N ASP A 185 14.93 -2.17 2.79
CA ASP A 185 13.62 -2.24 3.44
C ASP A 185 13.50 -1.33 4.66
N VAL A 186 14.59 -1.16 5.41
CA VAL A 186 14.65 -0.13 6.46
C VAL A 186 14.39 1.26 5.88
N ILE A 187 15.09 1.61 4.80
CA ILE A 187 14.93 2.91 4.13
C ILE A 187 13.51 3.08 3.59
N LYS A 188 12.96 2.05 2.93
CA LYS A 188 11.59 2.07 2.40
C LYS A 188 10.55 2.21 3.53
N ALA A 189 10.73 1.52 4.65
CA ALA A 189 9.84 1.63 5.80
C ALA A 189 9.87 3.02 6.44
N MET A 190 11.06 3.63 6.54
CA MET A 190 11.20 5.03 6.99
C MET A 190 10.45 5.98 6.04
N ALA A 191 10.66 5.82 4.74
CA ALA A 191 9.98 6.64 3.72
C ALA A 191 8.45 6.44 3.74
N ALA A 192 7.95 5.22 3.91
CA ALA A 192 6.52 4.97 4.01
C ALA A 192 5.92 5.58 5.29
N THR A 193 6.67 5.55 6.39
CA THR A 193 6.24 6.14 7.67
C THR A 193 6.14 7.67 7.59
N SER A 194 7.05 8.32 6.86
CA SER A 194 7.01 9.78 6.69
C SER A 194 5.78 10.27 5.91
N LEU A 195 5.06 9.37 5.21
CA LEU A 195 3.80 9.68 4.53
C LEU A 195 2.59 9.80 5.46
N LEU A 196 2.68 9.30 6.70
CA LEU A 196 1.56 9.24 7.65
C LEU A 196 0.92 10.62 7.96
N PRO A 197 1.68 11.70 8.18
CA PRO A 197 1.08 13.02 8.44
C PRO A 197 0.27 13.57 7.27
N PHE A 198 0.59 13.18 6.02
CA PHE A 198 -0.11 13.68 4.83
C PHE A 198 -1.47 13.03 4.65
N ARG A 199 -1.67 11.79 5.14
CA ARG A 199 -2.96 11.10 5.11
C ARG A 199 -4.05 11.88 5.83
N GLY A 200 -3.71 12.54 6.94
CA GLY A 200 -4.66 13.35 7.73
C GLY A 200 -5.15 14.61 7.03
N ARG A 201 -4.58 15.01 5.89
CA ARG A 201 -5.00 16.18 5.10
C ARG A 201 -5.98 15.84 3.97
N LEU A 202 -6.24 14.54 3.73
CA LEU A 202 -7.08 14.05 2.63
C LEU A 202 -8.52 13.72 3.05
N HIS A 203 -8.84 13.90 4.33
CA HIS A 203 -10.14 13.66 4.96
C HIS A 203 -10.45 14.79 5.93
#